data_AF-A0A7V1M3Z7-F1
#
_entry.id   AF-A0A7V1M3Z7-F1
#
_cell.length_a   1.000
_cell.length_b   1.000
_cell.length_c   1.000
_cell.angle_alpha   90.00
_cell.angle_beta   90.00
_cell.angle_gamma   90.00
#
_symmetry.space_group_name_H-M   'P 1'
#
loop_
_entity.id
_entity.type
_entity.pdbx_description
1 polymer ?
#
loop_
_entity_poly.entity_id
_entity_poly.type
_entity_poly.pdbx_seq_one_letter_code
_entity_poly.pdbx_strand_id
1 'polypeptide(L)'
;MKYQDRHWAFTLIELLVVIAIIAILAAILFPVFARAREKARQTSCLSNMKQMGTSSMMYVQDYDERFPLSYYLSANSQAQPCAFTFLAAVEPYVKNRQIYQCPSEPKAMNIDDAFRNLGLPGGECGGFTWASYNFNYALTNIGVAVASIEYPTETAVASDGNLAAQQNACAWNLFDSPVQARHNDIVNACYADGHAKTFTAKLSGCTGININGAALKQYCITSGAYTRWCNQEPGPTVCRDELWGFAKQDQWGWCTQGAP
;
A
#
# COMPACT_ATOMS: atom_id res chain seq x y z
N MET A 1 -35.03 49.54 41.34
CA MET A 1 -33.58 49.28 41.39
C MET A 1 -33.15 49.02 39.94
N LYS A 2 -32.55 50.01 39.26
CA LYS A 2 -32.14 49.90 37.85
C LYS A 2 -30.68 49.45 37.81
N TYR A 3 -30.41 48.28 37.23
CA TYR A 3 -29.05 47.80 36.99
C TYR A 3 -28.51 48.57 35.77
N GLN A 4 -27.47 49.40 35.96
CA GLN A 4 -26.77 50.02 34.82
C GLN A 4 -25.76 49.01 34.30
N ASP A 5 -26.07 48.38 33.17
CA ASP A 5 -25.13 47.52 32.45
C ASP A 5 -23.99 48.38 31.90
N ARG A 6 -22.81 48.24 32.51
CA ARG A 6 -21.58 48.88 32.06
C ARG A 6 -21.08 48.09 30.85
N HIS A 7 -21.41 48.55 29.64
CA HIS A 7 -20.76 48.04 28.44
C HIS A 7 -19.29 48.47 28.42
N TRP A 8 -18.38 47.51 28.58
CA TRP A 8 -16.96 47.73 28.36
C TRP A 8 -16.72 47.85 26.86
N ALA A 9 -16.33 49.04 26.40
CA ALA A 9 -15.95 49.27 25.02
C ALA A 9 -14.56 48.65 24.78
N PHE A 10 -14.50 47.65 23.90
CA PHE A 10 -13.26 47.01 23.49
C PHE A 10 -12.48 47.94 22.55
N THR A 11 -11.19 48.12 22.78
CA THR A 11 -10.38 48.98 21.90
C THR A 11 -9.98 48.21 20.63
N LEU A 12 -9.83 48.94 19.53
CA LEU A 12 -9.41 48.36 18.24
C LEU A 12 -8.02 47.70 18.33
N ILE A 13 -7.15 48.21 19.21
CA ILE A 13 -5.81 47.67 19.45
C ILE A 13 -5.88 46.31 20.16
N GLU A 14 -6.72 46.16 21.18
CA GLU A 14 -6.89 44.88 21.89
C GLU A 14 -7.37 43.79 20.94
N LEU A 15 -8.31 44.11 20.05
CA LEU A 15 -8.79 43.16 19.04
C LEU A 15 -7.68 42.76 18.06
N LEU A 16 -6.91 43.74 17.57
CA LEU A 16 -5.79 43.51 16.65
C LEU A 16 -4.70 42.62 17.25
N VAL A 17 -4.33 42.83 18.52
CA VAL A 17 -3.31 42.02 19.20
C VAL A 17 -3.79 40.58 19.35
N VAL A 18 -5.07 40.36 19.71
CA VAL A 18 -5.62 39.01 19.86
C VAL A 18 -5.62 38.25 18.54
N ILE A 19 -6.08 38.86 17.46
CA ILE A 19 -6.06 38.19 16.15
C ILE A 19 -4.62 37.94 15.67
N ALA A 20 -3.67 38.84 15.97
CA ALA A 20 -2.26 38.65 15.64
C ALA A 20 -1.68 37.44 16.39
N ILE A 21 -1.97 37.31 17.69
CA ILE A 21 -1.53 36.15 18.49
C ILE A 21 -2.17 34.86 17.95
N ILE A 22 -3.47 34.85 17.68
CA ILE A 22 -4.16 33.67 17.11
C ILE A 22 -3.55 33.31 15.75
N ALA A 23 -3.25 34.29 14.89
CA ALA A 23 -2.63 34.05 13.59
C ALA A 23 -1.24 33.41 13.72
N ILE A 24 -0.41 33.88 14.66
CA ILE A 24 0.91 33.30 14.93
C ILE A 24 0.79 31.86 15.45
N LEU A 25 -0.10 31.62 16.42
CA LEU A 25 -0.32 30.29 16.98
C LEU A 25 -0.84 29.31 15.92
N ALA A 26 -1.80 29.74 15.11
CA ALA A 26 -2.37 28.94 14.03
C ALA A 26 -1.31 28.59 12.97
N ALA A 27 -0.45 29.55 12.60
CA ALA A 27 0.63 29.35 11.63
C ALA A 27 1.62 28.25 12.05
N ILE A 28 1.90 28.11 13.35
CA ILE A 28 2.78 27.04 13.87
C ILE A 28 1.99 25.74 14.09
N LEU A 29 0.74 25.82 14.55
CA LEU A 29 -0.05 24.65 14.90
C LEU A 29 -0.50 23.84 13.67
N PHE A 30 -0.88 24.50 12.56
CA PHE A 30 -1.34 23.81 11.35
C PHE A 30 -0.32 22.84 10.74
N PRO A 31 0.96 23.22 10.49
CA PRO A 31 1.93 22.29 9.92
C PRO A 31 2.24 21.12 10.88
N VAL A 32 2.27 21.37 12.19
CA VAL A 32 2.49 20.33 13.20
C VAL A 32 1.32 19.35 13.23
N PHE A 33 0.09 19.87 13.23
CA PHE A 33 -1.12 19.05 13.22
C PHE A 33 -1.23 18.21 11.95
N ALA A 34 -0.89 18.76 10.78
CA ALA A 34 -0.87 18.03 9.53
C ALA A 34 0.10 16.83 9.58
N ARG A 35 1.32 17.04 10.08
CA ARG A 35 2.31 15.96 10.26
C ARG A 35 1.84 14.90 11.26
N ALA A 36 1.27 15.32 12.39
CA ALA A 36 0.73 14.41 13.40
C ALA A 36 -0.42 13.56 12.84
N ARG A 37 -1.34 14.16 12.09
CA ARG A 37 -2.44 13.46 11.42
C ARG A 37 -1.93 12.43 10.41
N GLU A 38 -0.91 12.77 9.62
CA GLU A 38 -0.34 11.83 8.67
C GLU A 38 0.39 10.67 9.36
N LYS A 39 1.08 10.91 10.48
CA LYS A 39 1.66 9.84 11.29
C LYS A 39 0.60 8.92 11.89
N ALA A 40 -0.55 9.45 12.29
CA ALA A 40 -1.68 8.63 12.72
C ALA A 40 -2.20 7.73 11.57
N ARG A 41 -2.36 8.29 10.36
CA ARG A 41 -2.76 7.53 9.17
C ARG A 41 -1.74 6.45 8.79
N GLN A 42 -0.45 6.76 8.86
CA GLN A 42 0.63 5.79 8.66
C GLN A 42 0.49 4.62 9.64
N THR A 43 0.27 4.91 10.92
CA THR A 43 0.10 3.88 11.96
C THR A 43 -1.10 2.99 11.69
N SER A 44 -2.23 3.59 11.28
CA SER A 44 -3.42 2.84 10.85
C SER A 44 -3.14 1.98 9.61
N CYS A 45 -2.41 2.50 8.61
CA CYS A 45 -2.03 1.74 7.42
C CYS A 45 -1.10 0.56 7.75
N LEU A 46 -0.15 0.74 8.67
CA LEU A 46 0.70 -0.35 9.15
C LEU A 46 -0.12 -1.42 9.90
N SER A 47 -1.12 -1.01 10.69
CA SER A 47 -2.06 -1.94 11.33
C SER A 47 -2.89 -2.71 10.31
N ASN A 48 -3.34 -2.05 9.23
CA ASN A 48 -4.01 -2.69 8.10
C ASN A 48 -3.11 -3.75 7.45
N MET A 49 -1.84 -3.42 7.18
CA MET A 49 -0.85 -4.37 6.67
C MET A 49 -0.66 -5.57 7.59
N LYS A 50 -0.53 -5.34 8.91
CA LYS A 50 -0.38 -6.42 9.88
C LYS A 50 -1.60 -7.34 9.89
N GLN A 51 -2.80 -6.78 9.79
CA GLN A 51 -4.04 -7.56 9.70
C GLN A 51 -4.10 -8.37 8.40
N MET A 52 -3.74 -7.78 7.25
CA MET A 52 -3.66 -8.51 5.98
C MET A 52 -2.65 -9.66 6.05
N GLY A 53 -1.43 -9.42 6.52
CA GLY A 53 -0.42 -10.46 6.67
C GLY A 53 -0.89 -11.59 7.60
N THR A 54 -1.55 -11.23 8.71
CA THR A 54 -2.11 -12.22 9.64
C THR A 54 -3.23 -13.04 8.98
N SER A 55 -4.14 -12.40 8.24
CA SER A 55 -5.20 -13.11 7.51
C SER A 55 -4.67 -14.03 6.41
N SER A 56 -3.58 -13.63 5.75
CA SER A 56 -2.91 -14.50 4.77
C SER A 56 -2.33 -15.73 5.45
N MET A 57 -1.74 -15.58 6.64
CA MET A 57 -1.23 -16.73 7.41
C MET A 57 -2.35 -17.62 7.95
N MET A 58 -3.54 -17.08 8.23
CA MET A 58 -4.71 -17.89 8.56
C MET A 58 -5.19 -18.68 7.34
N TYR A 59 -5.27 -18.04 6.17
CA TYR A 59 -5.58 -18.74 4.92
C TYR A 59 -4.60 -19.88 4.65
N VAL A 60 -3.29 -19.62 4.75
CA VAL A 60 -2.23 -20.62 4.55
C VAL A 60 -2.47 -21.87 5.41
N GLN A 61 -2.87 -21.69 6.68
CA GLN A 61 -3.11 -22.81 7.59
C GLN A 61 -4.27 -23.70 7.14
N ASP A 62 -5.28 -23.11 6.49
CA ASP A 62 -6.48 -23.83 6.05
C ASP A 62 -6.36 -24.40 4.62
N TYR A 63 -5.38 -23.94 3.83
CA TYR A 63 -5.23 -24.28 2.41
C TYR A 63 -3.83 -24.79 2.05
N ASP A 64 -3.49 -25.99 2.55
CA ASP A 64 -2.28 -26.76 2.21
C ASP A 64 -0.96 -25.97 2.34
N GLU A 65 -0.87 -25.09 3.34
CA GLU A 65 0.30 -24.25 3.60
C GLU A 65 0.70 -23.33 2.43
N ARG A 66 -0.25 -22.99 1.56
CA ARG A 66 -0.02 -22.18 0.37
C ARG A 66 -0.66 -20.80 0.47
N PHE A 67 0.03 -19.80 -0.06
CA PHE A 67 -0.55 -18.48 -0.23
C PHE A 67 -1.66 -18.50 -1.30
N PRO A 68 -2.69 -17.64 -1.16
CA PRO A 68 -3.74 -17.54 -2.14
C PRO A 68 -3.23 -16.96 -3.47
N LEU A 69 -3.89 -17.33 -4.56
CA LEU A 69 -3.60 -16.75 -5.87
C LEU A 69 -3.96 -15.26 -5.92
N SER A 70 -3.29 -14.51 -6.81
CA SER A 70 -3.61 -13.09 -7.04
C SER A 70 -5.06 -12.92 -7.48
N TYR A 71 -5.53 -13.85 -8.34
CA TYR A 71 -6.93 -14.05 -8.65
C TYR A 71 -7.20 -15.48 -9.13
N TYR A 72 -8.45 -15.90 -9.00
CA TYR A 72 -9.00 -17.12 -9.60
C TYR A 72 -10.05 -16.71 -10.63
N LEU A 73 -10.07 -17.37 -11.79
CA LEU A 73 -11.16 -17.19 -12.75
C LEU A 73 -12.42 -17.81 -12.16
N SER A 74 -13.49 -17.01 -12.06
CA SER A 74 -14.77 -17.44 -11.51
C SER A 74 -15.91 -16.80 -12.30
N ALA A 75 -17.15 -17.01 -11.85
CA ALA A 75 -18.34 -16.37 -12.39
C ALA A 75 -19.15 -15.70 -11.27
N ASN A 76 -19.67 -14.50 -11.56
CA ASN A 76 -20.54 -13.78 -10.63
C ASN A 76 -21.97 -14.37 -10.62
N SER A 77 -22.88 -13.78 -9.83
CA SER A 77 -24.29 -14.20 -9.75
C SER A 77 -25.05 -14.14 -11.09
N GLN A 78 -24.54 -13.42 -12.08
CA GLN A 78 -25.11 -13.28 -13.42
C GLN A 78 -24.43 -14.21 -14.44
N ALA A 79 -23.63 -15.19 -13.98
CA ALA A 79 -22.83 -16.09 -14.79
C ALA A 79 -21.82 -15.39 -15.72
N GLN A 80 -21.42 -14.15 -15.39
CA GLN A 80 -20.37 -13.43 -16.12
C GLN A 80 -19.00 -13.78 -15.54
N PRO A 81 -17.97 -13.96 -16.38
CA PRO A 81 -16.61 -14.20 -15.91
C PRO A 81 -16.10 -13.00 -15.08
N CYS A 82 -15.55 -13.30 -13.91
CA CYS A 82 -15.01 -12.32 -12.96
C CYS A 82 -13.70 -12.82 -12.32
N ALA A 83 -12.94 -11.92 -11.71
CA ALA A 83 -11.74 -12.24 -10.94
C ALA A 83 -12.10 -12.39 -9.45
N PHE A 84 -11.96 -13.60 -8.89
CA PHE A 84 -12.02 -13.80 -7.45
C PHE A 84 -10.63 -13.52 -6.89
N THR A 85 -10.42 -12.35 -6.31
CA THR A 85 -9.07 -11.86 -5.99
C THR A 85 -8.50 -12.43 -4.70
N PHE A 86 -7.20 -12.21 -4.46
CA PHE A 86 -6.57 -12.40 -3.17
C PHE A 86 -7.41 -11.82 -2.02
N LEU A 87 -7.95 -10.62 -2.21
CA LEU A 87 -8.76 -9.92 -1.21
C LEU A 87 -10.01 -10.72 -0.83
N ALA A 88 -10.69 -11.28 -1.83
CA ALA A 88 -11.85 -12.14 -1.63
C ALA A 88 -11.49 -13.48 -0.99
N ALA A 89 -10.32 -14.03 -1.34
CA ALA A 89 -9.84 -15.30 -0.77
C ALA A 89 -9.54 -15.20 0.73
N VAL A 90 -8.94 -14.09 1.18
CA VAL A 90 -8.60 -13.89 2.60
C VAL A 90 -9.72 -13.20 3.40
N GLU A 91 -10.76 -12.72 2.74
CA GLU A 91 -11.87 -12.01 3.39
C GLU A 91 -12.51 -12.77 4.57
N PRO A 92 -12.74 -14.10 4.53
CA PRO A 92 -13.34 -14.80 5.66
C PRO A 92 -12.55 -14.66 6.98
N TYR A 93 -11.25 -14.39 6.89
CA TYR A 93 -10.35 -14.16 8.02
C TYR A 93 -10.28 -12.68 8.42
N VAL A 94 -10.84 -11.79 7.61
CA VAL A 94 -10.83 -10.33 7.77
C VAL A 94 -12.25 -9.84 8.03
N LYS A 95 -12.55 -9.49 9.29
CA LYS A 95 -13.88 -8.98 9.68
C LYS A 95 -14.14 -7.52 9.28
N ASN A 96 -13.20 -6.86 8.59
CA ASN A 96 -13.32 -5.46 8.20
C ASN A 96 -12.67 -5.19 6.83
N ARG A 97 -13.48 -4.99 5.78
CA ARG A 97 -12.99 -4.70 4.41
C ARG A 97 -12.24 -3.37 4.28
N GLN A 98 -12.39 -2.44 5.23
CA GLN A 98 -11.66 -1.16 5.17
C GLN A 98 -10.15 -1.34 5.33
N ILE A 99 -9.69 -2.50 5.83
CA ILE A 99 -8.26 -2.75 5.95
C ILE A 99 -7.54 -2.83 4.60
N TYR A 100 -8.25 -2.97 3.48
CA TYR A 100 -7.66 -3.02 2.14
C TYR A 100 -7.44 -1.64 1.51
N GLN A 101 -7.75 -0.58 2.26
CA GLN A 101 -7.65 0.81 1.84
C GLN A 101 -6.67 1.56 2.73
N CYS A 102 -5.72 2.26 2.11
CA CYS A 102 -4.81 3.14 2.82
C CYS A 102 -5.57 4.38 3.29
N PRO A 103 -5.52 4.78 4.58
CA PRO A 103 -6.22 5.97 5.07
C PRO A 103 -5.78 7.30 4.43
N SER A 104 -4.57 7.33 3.84
CA SER A 104 -4.05 8.49 3.11
C SER A 104 -4.49 8.51 1.65
N GLU A 105 -4.85 7.35 1.08
CA GLU A 105 -5.33 7.22 -0.30
C GLU A 105 -6.32 6.04 -0.43
N PRO A 106 -7.56 6.17 0.09
CA PRO A 106 -8.48 5.03 0.21
C PRO A 106 -9.09 4.59 -1.13
N LYS A 107 -8.93 5.40 -2.18
CA LYS A 107 -9.44 5.16 -3.54
C LYS A 107 -8.30 5.12 -4.55
N ALA A 108 -7.17 4.52 -4.18
CA ALA A 108 -5.98 4.49 -5.02
C ALA A 108 -6.22 3.73 -6.35
N MET A 109 -7.01 2.66 -6.29
CA MET A 109 -7.32 1.81 -7.45
C MET A 109 -8.74 1.26 -7.34
N ASN A 110 -9.53 1.41 -8.41
CA ASN A 110 -10.81 0.70 -8.56
C ASN A 110 -10.55 -0.69 -9.16
N ILE A 111 -10.46 -1.71 -8.33
CA ILE A 111 -10.14 -3.06 -8.80
C ILE A 111 -11.29 -3.72 -9.54
N ASP A 112 -12.55 -3.39 -9.23
CA ASP A 112 -13.69 -3.89 -9.98
C ASP A 112 -13.64 -3.40 -11.44
N ASP A 113 -13.48 -2.09 -11.63
CA ASP A 113 -13.32 -1.51 -12.97
C ASP A 113 -12.04 -2.00 -13.67
N ALA A 114 -10.97 -2.21 -12.91
CA ALA A 114 -9.70 -2.70 -13.45
C ALA A 114 -9.89 -4.06 -14.13
N PHE A 115 -10.54 -5.02 -13.46
CA PHE A 115 -10.79 -6.34 -14.02
C PHE A 115 -11.80 -6.31 -15.17
N ARG A 116 -12.82 -5.42 -15.12
CA ARG A 116 -13.72 -5.18 -16.26
C ARG A 116 -12.96 -4.76 -17.51
N ASN A 117 -12.02 -3.82 -17.34
CA ASN A 117 -11.19 -3.31 -18.43
C ASN A 117 -10.18 -4.35 -18.94
N LEU A 118 -9.82 -5.34 -18.12
CA LEU A 118 -9.01 -6.50 -18.50
C LEU A 118 -9.81 -7.63 -19.19
N GLY A 119 -11.07 -7.39 -19.55
CA GLY A 119 -11.90 -8.36 -20.27
C GLY A 119 -12.66 -9.34 -19.37
N LEU A 120 -12.75 -9.08 -18.07
CA LEU A 120 -13.60 -9.81 -17.14
C LEU A 120 -14.86 -8.97 -16.85
N PRO A 121 -15.92 -9.05 -17.69
CA PRO A 121 -17.11 -8.20 -17.57
C PRO A 121 -17.83 -8.30 -16.23
N GLY A 122 -17.63 -9.37 -15.46
CA GLY A 122 -18.15 -9.49 -14.10
C GLY A 122 -17.35 -8.70 -13.06
N GLY A 123 -16.16 -8.19 -13.41
CA GLY A 123 -15.29 -7.39 -12.53
C GLY A 123 -14.64 -8.20 -11.44
N GLU A 124 -14.67 -7.68 -10.21
CA GLU A 124 -14.15 -8.35 -9.02
C GLU A 124 -15.28 -9.14 -8.34
N CYS A 125 -15.08 -10.45 -8.13
CA CYS A 125 -16.16 -11.33 -7.66
C CYS A 125 -16.52 -11.15 -6.17
N GLY A 126 -15.58 -10.71 -5.33
CA GLY A 126 -15.76 -10.52 -3.89
C GLY A 126 -16.54 -9.25 -3.51
N GLY A 127 -16.89 -8.41 -4.49
CA GLY A 127 -17.55 -7.13 -4.26
C GLY A 127 -16.61 -6.08 -3.66
N PHE A 128 -15.31 -6.18 -3.94
CA PHE A 128 -14.35 -5.14 -3.61
C PHE A 128 -14.25 -4.12 -4.75
N THR A 129 -14.51 -2.85 -4.44
CA THR A 129 -14.33 -1.77 -5.43
C THR A 129 -12.96 -1.13 -5.29
N TRP A 130 -12.54 -0.75 -4.08
CA TRP A 130 -11.33 0.03 -3.87
C TRP A 130 -10.27 -0.74 -3.10
N ALA A 131 -9.04 -0.68 -3.60
CA ALA A 131 -7.85 -1.18 -2.91
C ALA A 131 -6.69 -0.19 -3.03
N SER A 132 -5.79 -0.21 -2.05
CA SER A 132 -4.60 0.64 -2.04
C SER A 132 -3.30 -0.14 -1.94
N TYR A 133 -3.31 -1.45 -2.19
CA TYR A 133 -2.14 -2.28 -1.97
C TYR A 133 -1.82 -3.10 -3.21
N ASN A 134 -0.51 -3.31 -3.41
CA ASN A 134 -0.01 -4.24 -4.41
C ASN A 134 0.46 -5.52 -3.72
N PHE A 135 0.40 -6.64 -4.43
CA PHE A 135 0.80 -7.96 -3.94
C PHE A 135 2.12 -8.39 -4.56
N ASN A 136 2.88 -9.18 -3.82
CA ASN A 136 4.05 -9.86 -4.36
C ASN A 136 3.56 -10.96 -5.32
N TYR A 137 3.61 -10.68 -6.61
CA TYR A 137 3.16 -11.63 -7.64
C TYR A 137 4.04 -12.87 -7.75
N ALA A 138 5.30 -12.85 -7.29
CA ALA A 138 6.10 -14.07 -7.23
C ALA A 138 5.52 -15.11 -6.25
N LEU A 139 4.83 -14.62 -5.21
CA LEU A 139 4.20 -15.44 -4.17
C LEU A 139 2.75 -15.81 -4.53
N THR A 140 2.02 -14.88 -5.15
CA THR A 140 0.58 -15.03 -5.43
C THR A 140 0.26 -15.53 -6.85
N ASN A 141 1.19 -15.58 -7.81
CA ASN A 141 0.86 -16.07 -9.16
C ASN A 141 0.63 -17.60 -9.21
N ILE A 142 1.34 -18.37 -8.38
CA ILE A 142 1.29 -19.84 -8.38
C ILE A 142 0.88 -20.46 -7.03
N GLY A 143 0.58 -19.64 -6.03
CA GLY A 143 0.16 -20.11 -4.71
C GLY A 143 1.28 -20.88 -4.02
N VAL A 144 2.34 -20.14 -3.68
CA VAL A 144 3.61 -20.70 -3.19
C VAL A 144 3.43 -21.25 -1.77
N ALA A 145 4.02 -22.41 -1.51
CA ALA A 145 4.02 -23.01 -0.18
C ALA A 145 4.94 -22.22 0.76
N VAL A 146 4.50 -21.95 1.98
CA VAL A 146 5.32 -21.21 2.97
C VAL A 146 6.66 -21.88 3.21
N ALA A 147 6.70 -23.22 3.20
CA ALA A 147 7.92 -23.99 3.42
C ALA A 147 9.02 -23.77 2.35
N SER A 148 8.69 -23.26 1.15
CA SER A 148 9.70 -22.94 0.13
C SER A 148 10.31 -21.55 0.28
N ILE A 149 9.80 -20.73 1.21
CA ILE A 149 10.28 -19.38 1.48
C ILE A 149 11.39 -19.44 2.53
N GLU A 150 12.62 -19.21 2.09
CA GLU A 150 13.80 -19.27 2.96
C GLU A 150 13.82 -18.17 4.03
N TYR A 151 13.43 -16.95 3.66
CA TYR A 151 13.39 -15.79 4.56
C TYR A 151 11.98 -15.18 4.60
N PRO A 152 11.03 -15.78 5.33
CA PRO A 152 9.65 -15.30 5.38
C PRO A 152 9.53 -13.93 6.03
N THR A 153 10.41 -13.59 6.98
CA THR A 153 10.49 -12.26 7.62
C THR A 153 11.03 -11.17 6.68
N GLU A 154 11.61 -11.53 5.54
CA GLU A 154 12.13 -10.58 4.55
C GLU A 154 11.38 -10.66 3.21
N THR A 155 10.55 -11.69 3.01
CA THR A 155 9.72 -11.84 1.82
C THR A 155 8.38 -11.13 2.00
N ALA A 156 8.14 -10.06 1.25
CA ALA A 156 6.90 -9.30 1.29
C ALA A 156 5.73 -10.09 0.67
N VAL A 157 4.53 -9.92 1.23
CA VAL A 157 3.27 -10.47 0.71
C VAL A 157 2.46 -9.37 0.02
N ALA A 158 2.33 -8.22 0.68
CA ALA A 158 1.67 -7.04 0.14
C ALA A 158 2.35 -5.77 0.64
N SER A 159 2.18 -4.68 -0.10
CA SER A 159 2.72 -3.38 0.28
C SER A 159 1.86 -2.23 -0.22
N ASP A 160 2.10 -1.05 0.32
CA ASP A 160 1.59 0.19 -0.25
C ASP A 160 2.01 0.26 -1.73
N GLY A 161 1.03 0.20 -2.63
CA GLY A 161 1.27 0.08 -4.07
C GLY A 161 -0.03 0.22 -4.87
N ASN A 162 0.09 0.30 -6.19
CA ASN A 162 -1.02 0.22 -7.15
C ASN A 162 -0.66 -0.84 -8.20
N LEU A 163 -1.63 -1.27 -9.01
CA LEU A 163 -1.34 -1.99 -10.25
C LEU A 163 -1.07 -1.01 -11.38
N ALA A 164 0.03 -1.20 -12.09
CA ALA A 164 0.40 -0.43 -13.26
C ALA A 164 -0.32 -0.96 -14.51
N ALA A 165 -0.63 -0.07 -15.45
CA ALA A 165 -1.13 -0.49 -16.76
C ALA A 165 0.00 -1.12 -17.61
N GLN A 166 -0.35 -2.00 -18.54
CA GLN A 166 0.55 -2.85 -19.33
C GLN A 166 1.47 -2.09 -20.31
N GLN A 167 1.30 -0.77 -20.45
CA GLN A 167 2.13 0.09 -21.30
C GLN A 167 2.34 1.44 -20.60
N ASN A 168 3.55 1.69 -20.13
CA ASN A 168 3.89 2.99 -19.58
C ASN A 168 5.35 3.38 -19.85
N ALA A 169 5.63 4.67 -19.65
CA ALA A 169 6.96 5.25 -19.86
C ALA A 169 8.05 4.69 -18.92
N CYS A 170 7.66 3.94 -17.88
CA CYS A 170 8.54 3.40 -16.85
C CYS A 170 8.75 1.88 -16.99
N ALA A 171 8.31 1.27 -18.10
CA ALA A 171 8.40 -0.16 -18.38
C ALA A 171 7.69 -1.09 -17.37
N TRP A 172 6.72 -0.58 -16.60
CA TRP A 172 5.92 -1.42 -15.70
C TRP A 172 4.90 -2.24 -16.47
N ASN A 173 4.45 -3.30 -15.81
CA ASN A 173 3.32 -4.09 -16.24
C ASN A 173 2.43 -4.43 -15.04
N LEU A 174 1.36 -5.19 -15.29
CA LEU A 174 0.40 -5.59 -14.26
C LEU A 174 1.04 -6.28 -13.04
N PHE A 175 2.16 -6.97 -13.25
CA PHE A 175 2.83 -7.82 -12.27
C PHE A 175 4.11 -7.20 -11.68
N ASP A 176 4.61 -6.13 -12.29
CA ASP A 176 5.78 -5.36 -11.88
C ASP A 176 5.33 -3.92 -11.66
N SER A 177 4.72 -3.66 -10.51
CA SER A 177 4.10 -2.36 -10.20
C SER A 177 4.76 -1.70 -9.00
N PRO A 178 5.02 -0.39 -9.06
CA PRO A 178 5.85 0.28 -8.10
C PRO A 178 5.18 0.45 -6.73
N VAL A 179 5.98 0.38 -5.67
CA VAL A 179 5.57 0.77 -4.33
C VAL A 179 5.15 2.23 -4.31
N GLN A 180 4.20 2.58 -3.44
CA GLN A 180 3.70 3.93 -3.27
C GLN A 180 4.03 4.45 -1.87
N ALA A 181 4.90 5.46 -1.79
CA ALA A 181 5.34 6.02 -0.51
C ALA A 181 4.34 7.04 0.06
N ARG A 182 3.14 6.56 0.42
CA ARG A 182 1.98 7.40 0.79
C ARG A 182 2.14 8.20 2.08
N HIS A 183 3.10 7.83 2.92
CA HIS A 183 3.23 8.33 4.28
C HIS A 183 4.49 9.18 4.50
N ASN A 184 4.67 10.25 3.73
CA ASN A 184 5.89 11.07 3.69
C ASN A 184 7.13 10.21 3.37
N ASP A 185 7.19 9.66 2.16
CA ASP A 185 8.29 8.81 1.67
C ASP A 185 8.42 7.47 2.42
N ILE A 186 7.40 7.09 3.19
CA ILE A 186 7.33 5.79 3.87
C ILE A 186 6.29 4.90 3.18
N VAL A 187 6.70 3.65 2.98
CA VAL A 187 5.90 2.53 2.47
C VAL A 187 5.69 1.54 3.61
N ASN A 188 4.48 1.05 3.81
CA ASN A 188 4.21 -0.08 4.69
C ASN A 188 4.11 -1.36 3.87
N ALA A 189 4.57 -2.48 4.43
CA ALA A 189 4.43 -3.80 3.84
C ALA A 189 4.17 -4.86 4.91
N CYS A 190 3.48 -5.93 4.52
CA CYS A 190 3.38 -7.16 5.30
C CYS A 190 4.23 -8.27 4.67
N TYR A 191 4.62 -9.24 5.49
CA TYR A 191 5.62 -10.26 5.17
C TYR A 191 5.05 -11.66 5.33
N ALA A 192 5.75 -12.65 4.79
CA ALA A 192 5.30 -14.04 4.67
C ALA A 192 5.26 -14.82 6.00
N ASP A 193 5.66 -14.21 7.11
CA ASP A 193 5.43 -14.68 8.48
C ASP A 193 4.25 -13.95 9.17
N GLY A 194 3.58 -13.06 8.44
CA GLY A 194 2.46 -12.26 8.91
C GLY A 194 2.84 -11.00 9.70
N HIS A 195 4.12 -10.62 9.88
CA HIS A 195 4.45 -9.31 10.43
C HIS A 195 4.31 -8.18 9.40
N ALA A 196 4.41 -6.94 9.86
CA ALA A 196 4.44 -5.78 9.00
C ALA A 196 5.56 -4.84 9.42
N LYS A 197 6.23 -4.23 8.44
CA LYS A 197 7.29 -3.25 8.67
C LYS A 197 7.20 -2.12 7.68
N THR A 198 7.89 -1.04 7.99
CA THR A 198 7.95 0.15 7.15
C THR A 198 9.35 0.35 6.62
N PHE A 199 9.46 0.91 5.43
CA PHE A 199 10.74 1.32 4.87
C PHE A 199 10.59 2.65 4.12
N THR A 200 11.70 3.36 4.00
CA THR A 200 11.76 4.61 3.24
C THR A 200 11.97 4.30 1.76
N ALA A 201 11.21 4.97 0.91
CA ALA A 201 11.37 4.95 -0.52
C ALA A 201 11.59 6.36 -1.06
N LYS A 202 12.36 6.51 -2.13
CA LYS A 202 12.66 7.80 -2.75
C LYS A 202 12.00 7.93 -4.09
N LEU A 203 11.48 9.10 -4.42
CA LEU A 203 10.94 9.35 -5.76
C LEU A 203 12.05 9.22 -6.81
N SER A 204 11.85 8.35 -7.80
CA SER A 204 12.80 8.12 -8.90
C SER A 204 12.69 9.19 -9.99
N GLY A 205 11.52 9.82 -10.12
CA GLY A 205 11.21 10.83 -11.15
C GLY A 205 10.41 10.28 -12.33
N CYS A 206 10.31 8.96 -12.49
CA CYS A 206 9.42 8.37 -13.49
C CYS A 206 7.95 8.45 -13.07
N THR A 207 7.08 8.77 -14.02
CA THR A 207 5.62 8.80 -13.83
C THR A 207 4.96 7.98 -14.94
N GLY A 208 4.24 6.94 -14.53
CA GLY A 208 3.41 6.11 -15.39
C GLY A 208 1.93 6.31 -15.12
N ILE A 209 1.14 5.29 -15.47
CA ILE A 209 -0.29 5.23 -15.18
C ILE A 209 -0.62 3.91 -14.47
N ASN A 210 -1.59 3.98 -13.56
CA ASN A 210 -2.16 2.80 -12.94
C ASN A 210 -3.19 2.12 -13.86
N ILE A 211 -3.68 0.97 -13.45
CA ILE A 211 -4.62 0.15 -14.21
C ILE A 211 -5.97 0.82 -14.51
N ASN A 212 -6.34 1.86 -13.75
CA ASN A 212 -7.53 2.67 -13.99
C ASN A 212 -7.22 3.96 -14.77
N GLY A 213 -5.99 4.14 -15.25
CA GLY A 213 -5.56 5.31 -16.04
C GLY A 213 -5.16 6.54 -15.23
N ALA A 214 -5.09 6.47 -13.89
CA ALA A 214 -4.62 7.57 -13.06
C ALA A 214 -3.09 7.64 -13.01
N ALA A 215 -2.53 8.83 -12.81
CA ALA A 215 -1.07 9.03 -12.73
C ALA A 215 -0.47 8.22 -11.57
N LEU A 216 0.64 7.53 -11.85
CA LEU A 216 1.34 6.66 -10.91
C LEU A 216 2.82 7.04 -10.82
N LYS A 217 3.30 7.39 -9.63
CA LYS A 217 4.68 7.83 -9.41
C LYS A 217 5.57 6.64 -9.05
N GLN A 218 6.80 6.64 -9.55
CA GLN A 218 7.79 5.64 -9.18
C GLN A 218 8.49 6.02 -7.89
N TYR A 219 8.44 5.14 -6.90
CA TYR A 219 9.28 5.22 -5.72
C TYR A 219 10.25 4.04 -5.71
N CYS A 220 11.50 4.33 -5.35
CA CYS A 220 12.56 3.36 -5.22
C CYS A 220 12.82 2.98 -3.78
N ILE A 221 12.85 1.68 -3.54
CA ILE A 221 13.32 1.01 -2.34
C ILE A 221 14.84 1.18 -2.27
N THR A 222 15.33 1.61 -1.12
CA THR A 222 16.75 1.93 -0.90
C THR A 222 17.43 1.07 0.16
N SER A 223 16.69 0.14 0.77
CA SER A 223 17.19 -0.77 1.81
C SER A 223 16.40 -2.08 1.82
N GLY A 224 16.98 -3.13 2.41
CA GLY A 224 16.37 -4.46 2.52
C GLY A 224 16.63 -5.37 1.31
N ALA A 225 15.93 -6.52 1.27
CA ALA A 225 16.18 -7.58 0.30
C ALA A 225 15.87 -7.24 -1.15
N TYR A 226 14.92 -6.33 -1.38
CA TYR A 226 14.44 -6.01 -2.73
C TYR A 226 15.27 -4.96 -3.47
N THR A 227 16.46 -4.65 -2.96
CA THR A 227 17.33 -3.58 -3.48
C THR A 227 18.12 -3.98 -4.73
N ARG A 228 18.29 -5.28 -4.97
CA ARG A 228 19.02 -5.84 -6.12
C ARG A 228 18.58 -7.28 -6.39
N TRP A 229 18.83 -7.77 -7.60
CA TRP A 229 18.70 -9.19 -7.90
C TRP A 229 19.88 -9.98 -7.33
N CYS A 230 19.65 -11.25 -7.00
CA CYS A 230 20.72 -12.14 -6.59
C CYS A 230 21.72 -12.39 -7.73
N ASN A 231 22.97 -12.65 -7.35
CA ASN A 231 24.11 -12.80 -8.25
C ASN A 231 24.47 -11.54 -9.05
N GLN A 232 23.96 -10.37 -8.63
CA GLN A 232 24.37 -9.07 -9.15
C GLN A 232 25.15 -8.29 -8.09
N GLU A 233 26.34 -7.83 -8.46
CA GLU A 233 27.15 -6.94 -7.63
C GLU A 233 26.37 -5.64 -7.36
N PRO A 234 26.39 -5.12 -6.12
CA PRO A 234 25.71 -3.87 -5.79
C PRO A 234 26.23 -2.69 -6.64
N GLY A 235 25.34 -2.07 -7.40
CA GLY A 235 25.63 -0.83 -8.11
C GLY A 235 25.78 0.37 -7.16
N PRO A 236 26.34 1.49 -7.65
CA PRO A 236 26.56 2.70 -6.85
C PRO A 236 25.26 3.38 -6.38
N THR A 237 24.15 3.12 -7.08
CA THR A 237 22.82 3.62 -6.74
C THR A 237 21.83 2.47 -6.68
N VAL A 238 21.23 2.27 -5.50
CA VAL A 238 20.18 1.28 -5.28
C VAL A 238 18.83 1.92 -5.60
N CYS A 239 18.14 1.42 -6.62
CA CYS A 239 16.81 1.89 -7.03
C CYS A 239 16.02 0.71 -7.63
N ARG A 240 15.24 0.04 -6.78
CA ARG A 240 14.24 -0.96 -7.20
C ARG A 240 12.88 -0.45 -6.79
N ASP A 241 11.91 -0.53 -7.69
CA ASP A 241 10.61 0.09 -7.53
C ASP A 241 9.54 -0.85 -6.98
N GLU A 242 9.80 -2.16 -6.94
CA GLU A 242 8.82 -3.17 -6.54
C GLU A 242 9.36 -4.14 -5.48
N LEU A 243 8.44 -4.72 -4.70
CA LEU A 243 8.70 -5.79 -3.73
C LEU A 243 8.36 -7.18 -4.31
N TRP A 244 8.78 -7.42 -5.54
CA TRP A 244 8.55 -8.69 -6.24
C TRP A 244 9.71 -9.67 -6.04
N GLY A 245 9.37 -10.95 -5.85
CA GLY A 245 10.33 -12.04 -5.66
C GLY A 245 10.48 -12.51 -4.21
N PHE A 246 11.42 -13.41 -3.99
CA PHE A 246 11.76 -14.00 -2.71
C PHE A 246 13.03 -13.39 -2.17
N ALA A 247 13.01 -12.99 -0.90
CA ALA A 247 14.24 -12.58 -0.23
C ALA A 247 15.22 -13.76 -0.15
N LYS A 248 16.49 -13.47 -0.43
CA LYS A 248 17.62 -14.40 -0.42
C LYS A 248 18.87 -13.68 0.06
N GLN A 249 19.93 -14.43 0.31
CA GLN A 249 21.26 -13.89 0.54
C GLN A 249 22.25 -14.49 -0.46
N ASP A 250 23.15 -13.66 -0.97
CA ASP A 250 24.33 -14.10 -1.70
C ASP A 250 25.60 -13.47 -1.09
N GLN A 251 26.75 -13.61 -1.75
CA GLN A 251 28.03 -13.09 -1.25
C GLN A 251 28.07 -11.56 -1.00
N TRP A 252 27.14 -10.80 -1.56
CA TRP A 252 27.00 -9.35 -1.36
C TRP A 252 25.87 -8.99 -0.37
N GLY A 253 25.31 -9.97 0.34
CA GLY A 253 24.28 -9.76 1.36
C GLY A 253 22.87 -10.01 0.82
N TRP A 254 21.90 -9.20 1.28
CA TRP A 254 20.50 -9.37 0.89
C TRP A 254 20.26 -9.10 -0.61
N CYS A 255 19.39 -9.92 -1.22
CA CYS A 255 18.95 -9.79 -2.61
C CYS A 255 17.53 -10.37 -2.78
N THR A 256 16.92 -10.12 -3.93
CA THR A 256 15.67 -10.76 -4.35
C THR A 256 15.94 -11.72 -5.51
N GLN A 257 15.24 -12.84 -5.51
CA GLN A 257 15.21 -13.81 -6.60
C GLN A 257 13.78 -13.91 -7.14
N GLY A 258 13.63 -13.97 -8.45
CA GLY A 258 12.32 -14.12 -9.07
C GLY A 258 11.62 -15.45 -8.76
N ALA A 259 10.40 -15.60 -9.27
CA ALA A 259 9.70 -16.88 -9.19
C ALA A 259 10.53 -18.02 -9.82
N PRO A 260 10.58 -19.20 -9.19
CA PRO A 260 11.24 -20.37 -9.75
C PRO A 260 10.57 -20.84 -11.05
#